data_AF-R9JJ50-F1
#
_entry.id   AF-R9JJ50-F1
#
_cell.length_a   1.000
_cell.length_b   1.000
_cell.length_c   1.000
_cell.angle_alpha   90.00
_cell.angle_beta   90.00
_cell.angle_gamma   90.00
#
_symmetry.space_group_name_H-M   'P 1'
#
loop_
_entity.id
_entity.type
_entity.pdbx_description
1 polymer ?
#
loop_
_entity_poly.entity_id
_entity_poly.type
_entity_poly.pdbx_seq_one_letter_code
_entity_poly.pdbx_strand_id
1 'polypeptide(L)'
;GEVVNFFRVIRDPESREKLQEWIAYTPYARQIYDEAVQNGHGDSIERAAYFAVKSMQSHGFRMTGECGWKKDVYGRENAYAVRYWNELPGSIAEMAARLKKVQIENRPALELIEAYDYENVLMYLDPPYVFSTR
;
A
#
# COMPACT_ATOMS: atom_id res chain seq x y z
N GLY A 1 -10.89 -6.07 -3.55
CA GLY A 1 -10.12 -4.90 -3.10
C GLY A 1 -8.79 -5.36 -2.56
N GLU A 2 -7.69 -4.81 -3.09
CA GLU A 2 -6.34 -5.29 -2.78
C GLU A 2 -5.92 -5.04 -1.34
N VAL A 3 -6.34 -3.92 -0.73
CA VAL A 3 -6.11 -3.60 0.68
C VAL A 3 -6.65 -4.70 1.60
N VAL A 4 -7.90 -5.13 1.38
CA VAL A 4 -8.54 -6.19 2.16
C VAL A 4 -7.85 -7.54 1.92
N ASN A 5 -7.44 -7.83 0.68
CA ASN A 5 -6.68 -9.04 0.37
C ASN A 5 -5.35 -9.07 1.13
N PHE A 6 -4.58 -7.98 1.07
CA PHE A 6 -3.30 -7.82 1.76
C PHE A 6 -3.43 -8.11 3.27
N PHE A 7 -4.46 -7.56 3.92
CA PHE A 7 -4.67 -7.83 5.34
C PHE A 7 -5.17 -9.24 5.66
N ARG A 8 -5.91 -9.88 4.76
CA ARG A 8 -6.29 -11.29 4.91
C ARG A 8 -5.06 -12.19 4.90
N VAL A 9 -4.11 -11.92 4.01
CA VAL A 9 -2.83 -12.65 3.93
C VAL A 9 -2.01 -12.46 5.20
N ILE A 10 -1.87 -11.22 5.66
CA ILE A 10 -1.07 -10.90 6.87
C ILE A 10 -1.66 -11.53 8.15
N ARG A 11 -2.98 -11.71 8.20
CA ARG A 11 -3.67 -12.29 9.36
C ARG A 11 -3.25 -13.75 9.61
N ASP A 12 -3.06 -14.51 8.54
CA ASP A 12 -2.70 -15.93 8.62
C ASP A 12 -1.17 -16.08 8.79
N PRO A 13 -0.66 -16.81 9.80
CA PRO A 13 0.77 -16.97 10.03
C PRO A 13 1.54 -17.51 8.81
N GLU A 14 1.03 -18.58 8.17
CA GLU A 14 1.72 -19.24 7.06
C GLU A 14 1.74 -18.32 5.82
N SER A 15 0.61 -17.73 5.47
CA SER A 15 0.50 -16.82 4.33
C SER A 15 1.32 -15.54 4.53
N ARG A 16 1.41 -15.05 5.76
CA ARG A 16 2.24 -13.90 6.14
C ARG A 16 3.72 -14.20 6.00
N GLU A 17 4.18 -15.36 6.47
CA GLU A 17 5.59 -15.76 6.34
C GLU A 17 5.98 -15.84 4.86
N LYS A 18 5.16 -16.49 4.03
CA LYS A 18 5.34 -16.54 2.58
C LYS A 18 5.40 -15.15 1.95
N LEU A 19 4.52 -14.23 2.36
CA LEU A 19 4.54 -12.85 1.87
C LEU A 19 5.82 -12.12 2.29
N GLN A 20 6.28 -12.29 3.54
CA GLN A 20 7.50 -11.68 4.05
C GLN A 20 8.73 -12.16 3.29
N GLU A 21 8.86 -13.48 3.08
CA GLU A 21 9.95 -14.06 2.30
C GLU A 21 9.92 -13.57 0.85
N TRP A 22 8.74 -13.58 0.22
CA TRP A 22 8.58 -13.11 -1.16
C TRP A 22 9.11 -11.69 -1.32
N ILE A 23 8.74 -10.78 -0.42
CA ILE A 23 9.19 -9.39 -0.45
C ILE A 23 10.69 -9.30 -0.15
N ALA A 24 11.19 -10.05 0.83
CA ALA A 24 12.59 -10.01 1.25
C ALA A 24 13.57 -10.47 0.15
N TYR A 25 13.16 -11.44 -0.67
CA TYR A 25 13.96 -11.95 -1.79
C TYR A 25 13.65 -11.27 -3.13
N THR A 26 12.72 -10.32 -3.16
CA THR A 26 12.41 -9.55 -4.36
C THR A 26 13.22 -8.24 -4.38
N PRO A 27 14.03 -7.98 -5.41
CA PRO A 27 14.80 -6.74 -5.47
C PRO A 27 13.91 -5.52 -5.79
N TYR A 28 14.37 -4.33 -5.38
CA TYR A 28 13.80 -3.07 -5.85
C TYR A 28 14.20 -2.84 -7.32
N ALA A 29 13.38 -3.34 -8.25
CA ALA A 29 13.71 -3.37 -9.67
C ALA A 29 12.54 -2.92 -10.54
N ARG A 30 12.85 -2.15 -11.59
CA ARG A 30 11.85 -1.67 -12.56
C ARG A 30 11.09 -2.82 -13.21
N GLN A 31 11.79 -3.88 -13.61
CA GLN A 31 11.16 -5.02 -14.27
C GLN A 31 10.09 -5.66 -13.38
N ILE A 32 10.36 -5.82 -12.08
CA ILE A 32 9.38 -6.34 -11.11
C ILE A 32 8.17 -5.41 -10.98
N TYR A 33 8.38 -4.10 -11.00
CA TYR A 33 7.27 -3.14 -11.01
C TYR A 33 6.42 -3.25 -12.28
N ASP A 34 7.06 -3.29 -13.45
CA ASP A 34 6.37 -3.41 -14.73
C ASP A 34 5.56 -4.73 -14.79
N GLU A 35 6.14 -5.83 -14.30
CA GLU A 35 5.45 -7.11 -14.13
C GLU A 35 4.26 -7.00 -13.18
N ALA A 36 4.39 -6.34 -12.02
CA ALA A 36 3.28 -6.16 -11.06
C ALA A 36 2.15 -5.25 -11.57
N VAL A 37 2.46 -4.33 -12.47
CA VAL A 37 1.47 -3.49 -13.17
C VAL A 37 0.69 -4.30 -14.20
N GLN A 38 1.37 -5.20 -14.93
CA GLN A 38 0.74 -6.06 -15.93
C GLN A 38 0.00 -7.26 -15.30
N ASN A 39 0.54 -7.81 -14.20
CA ASN A 39 0.01 -8.99 -13.53
C ASN A 39 -0.82 -8.58 -12.30
N GLY A 40 -2.14 -8.50 -12.50
CA GLY A 40 -3.13 -8.30 -11.43
C GLY A 40 -3.79 -9.60 -10.94
N HIS A 41 -3.33 -10.74 -11.44
CA HIS A 41 -3.94 -12.05 -11.25
C HIS A 41 -2.93 -13.01 -10.62
N GLY A 42 -3.43 -13.96 -9.83
CA GLY A 42 -2.60 -14.86 -9.04
C GLY A 42 -3.34 -15.30 -7.79
N ASP A 43 -2.66 -16.07 -6.93
CA ASP A 43 -3.20 -16.42 -5.63
C ASP A 43 -3.28 -15.21 -4.69
N SER A 44 -3.84 -15.39 -3.50
CA SER A 44 -3.99 -14.28 -2.54
C SER A 44 -2.65 -13.66 -2.11
N ILE A 45 -1.58 -14.46 -2.03
CA ILE A 45 -0.24 -14.04 -1.59
C ILE A 45 0.45 -13.29 -2.72
N GLU A 46 0.44 -13.81 -3.94
CA GLU A 46 0.99 -13.13 -5.13
C GLU A 46 0.32 -11.78 -5.35
N ARG A 47 -1.02 -11.73 -5.22
CA ARG A 47 -1.75 -10.47 -5.30
C ARG A 47 -1.35 -9.48 -4.21
N ALA A 48 -1.12 -9.96 -2.99
CA ALA A 48 -0.64 -9.12 -1.88
C ALA A 48 0.78 -8.60 -2.13
N ALA A 49 1.65 -9.45 -2.68
CA ALA A 49 3.00 -9.10 -3.09
C ALA A 49 3.02 -8.04 -4.20
N TYR A 50 2.28 -8.24 -5.29
CA TYR A 50 2.16 -7.25 -6.36
C TYR A 50 1.49 -5.95 -5.90
N PHE A 51 0.55 -6.03 -4.97
CA PHE A 51 -0.02 -4.84 -4.33
C PHE A 51 1.05 -4.06 -3.56
N ALA A 52 1.93 -4.72 -2.79
CA ALA A 52 3.03 -4.08 -2.08
C ALA A 52 4.04 -3.44 -3.05
N VAL A 53 4.42 -4.15 -4.12
CA VAL A 53 5.30 -3.62 -5.18
C VAL A 53 4.71 -2.34 -5.77
N LYS A 54 3.46 -2.38 -6.23
CA LYS A 54 2.80 -1.20 -6.82
C LYS A 54 2.69 -0.05 -5.82
N SER A 55 2.34 -0.35 -4.57
CA SER A 55 2.18 0.66 -3.52
C SER A 55 3.49 1.38 -3.22
N MET A 56 4.62 0.66 -3.13
CA MET A 56 5.89 1.23 -2.70
C MET A 56 6.75 1.77 -3.85
N GLN A 57 6.62 1.18 -5.04
CA GLN A 57 7.49 1.47 -6.18
C GLN A 57 6.84 2.39 -7.22
N SER A 58 5.55 2.74 -7.09
CA SER A 58 4.91 3.73 -7.97
C SER A 58 5.38 5.15 -7.67
N HIS A 59 5.58 5.95 -8.72
CA HIS A 59 5.87 7.37 -8.58
C HIS A 59 4.68 8.10 -7.94
N GLY A 60 4.93 8.76 -6.81
CA GLY A 60 3.88 9.42 -6.03
C GLY A 60 2.90 8.49 -5.33
N PHE A 61 3.25 7.20 -5.14
CA PHE A 61 2.41 6.20 -4.44
C PHE A 61 1.03 5.98 -5.10
N ARG A 62 0.91 6.29 -6.39
CA ARG A 62 -0.34 6.23 -7.12
C ARG A 62 -0.63 4.80 -7.57
N MET A 63 -1.83 4.33 -7.24
CA MET A 63 -2.33 3.00 -7.58
C MET A 63 -3.29 3.00 -8.78
N THR A 64 -3.52 4.15 -9.40
CA THR A 64 -4.47 4.36 -10.50
C THR A 64 -3.81 5.10 -11.66
N GLY A 65 -4.04 4.63 -12.89
CA GLY A 65 -3.46 5.18 -14.12
C GLY A 65 -2.01 4.75 -14.37
N GLU A 66 -1.46 5.09 -15.54
CA GLU A 66 -0.06 4.84 -15.87
C GLU A 66 0.85 5.78 -15.08
N CYS A 67 1.37 5.29 -13.96
CA CYS A 67 2.37 6.00 -13.17
C CYS A 67 3.73 5.35 -13.37
N GLY A 68 4.77 6.16 -13.54
CA GLY A 68 6.14 5.66 -13.72
C GLY A 68 6.67 4.98 -12.46
N TRP A 69 7.75 4.21 -12.62
CA TRP A 69 8.49 3.62 -11.51
C TRP A 69 9.28 4.69 -10.73
N LYS A 70 9.17 4.66 -9.40
CA LYS A 70 9.90 5.53 -8.48
C LYS A 70 11.36 5.09 -8.42
N LYS A 71 12.27 6.00 -8.71
CA LYS A 71 13.72 5.81 -8.56
C LYS A 71 14.28 6.79 -7.53
N ASP A 72 15.27 6.36 -6.78
CA ASP A 72 16.10 7.29 -6.01
C ASP A 72 16.90 8.17 -6.99
N VAL A 73 16.95 9.47 -6.71
CA VAL A 73 17.57 10.48 -7.58
C VAL A 73 18.93 10.86 -7.01
N TYR A 74 19.93 10.99 -7.90
CA TYR A 74 21.27 11.47 -7.54
C TYR A 74 21.22 12.80 -6.77
N GLY A 75 22.06 12.94 -5.74
CA GLY A 75 22.13 14.14 -4.91
C GLY A 75 21.16 14.17 -3.72
N ARG A 76 20.38 13.11 -3.48
CA ARG A 76 19.66 12.93 -2.21
C ARG A 76 20.57 12.32 -1.15
N GLU A 77 20.32 12.70 0.11
CA GLU A 77 21.07 12.22 1.27
C GLU A 77 20.98 10.70 1.47
N ASN A 78 19.87 10.07 1.05
CA ASN A 78 19.65 8.64 1.21
C ASN A 78 18.88 8.02 0.03
N ALA A 79 19.08 6.72 -0.17
CA ALA A 79 18.31 5.87 -1.08
C ALA A 79 17.00 5.41 -0.41
N TYR A 80 16.09 6.36 -0.17
CA TYR A 80 14.86 6.12 0.58
C TYR A 80 13.96 5.07 -0.05
N ALA A 81 13.88 5.01 -1.38
CA ALA A 81 12.99 4.06 -2.06
C ALA A 81 13.44 2.61 -1.82
N VAL A 82 14.73 2.34 -2.04
CA VAL A 82 15.33 1.02 -1.80
C VAL A 82 15.30 0.67 -0.31
N ARG A 83 15.64 1.62 0.56
CA ARG A 83 15.66 1.40 2.01
C ARG A 83 14.30 0.96 2.55
N TYR A 84 13.23 1.68 2.23
CA TYR A 84 11.90 1.35 2.74
C TYR A 84 11.38 0.02 2.20
N TRP A 85 11.75 -0.36 0.98
CA TRP A 85 11.43 -1.68 0.44
C TRP A 85 12.10 -2.79 1.26
N ASN A 86 13.38 -2.63 1.60
CA ASN A 86 14.12 -3.61 2.40
C ASN A 86 13.61 -3.71 3.85
N GLU A 87 13.05 -2.62 4.39
CA GLU A 87 12.46 -2.60 5.74
C GLU A 87 11.04 -3.20 5.77
N LEU A 88 10.35 -3.29 4.63
CA LEU A 88 8.95 -3.70 4.54
C LEU A 88 8.67 -5.06 5.22
N PRO A 89 9.44 -6.14 4.96
CA PRO A 89 9.16 -7.45 5.57
C PRO A 89 9.09 -7.42 7.09
N GLY A 90 9.96 -6.65 7.75
CA GLY A 90 9.99 -6.51 9.20
C GLY A 90 8.80 -5.71 9.74
N SER A 91 8.31 -4.73 8.97
CA SER A 91 7.21 -3.84 9.37
C SER A 91 5.80 -4.45 9.24
N ILE A 92 5.64 -5.55 8.49
CA ILE A 92 4.33 -6.17 8.21
C ILE A 92 3.59 -6.55 9.51
N ALA A 93 4.30 -7.09 10.50
CA ALA A 93 3.69 -7.48 11.78
C ALA A 93 3.19 -6.26 12.57
N GLU A 94 3.95 -5.16 12.56
CA GLU A 94 3.57 -3.91 13.23
C GLU A 94 2.36 -3.26 12.57
N MET A 95 2.30 -3.28 11.23
CA MET A 95 1.13 -2.81 10.47
C MET A 95 -0.12 -3.58 10.88
N ALA A 96 -0.03 -4.92 10.98
CA ALA A 96 -1.14 -5.77 11.42
C ALA A 96 -1.62 -5.40 12.83
N ALA A 97 -0.69 -5.17 13.75
CA ALA A 97 -0.99 -4.81 15.14
C ALA A 97 -1.67 -3.42 15.23
N ARG A 98 -1.19 -2.43 14.48
CA ARG A 98 -1.77 -1.09 14.44
C ARG A 98 -3.22 -1.12 13.94
N LEU A 99 -3.52 -1.95 12.94
CA LEU A 99 -4.82 -1.97 12.29
C LEU A 99 -5.91 -2.65 13.12
N LYS A 100 -5.56 -3.45 14.13
CA LYS A 100 -6.54 -3.92 15.13
C LYS A 100 -7.20 -2.78 15.93
N LYS A 101 -6.64 -1.56 15.86
CA LYS A 101 -7.14 -0.38 16.58
C LYS A 101 -8.05 0.52 15.73
N VAL A 102 -8.39 0.13 14.50
CA VAL A 102 -9.21 0.96 13.59
C VAL A 102 -10.33 0.15 12.95
N GLN A 103 -11.36 0.85 12.49
CA GLN A 103 -12.38 0.32 11.58
C GLN A 103 -12.05 0.79 10.16
N ILE A 104 -12.25 -0.08 9.16
CA ILE A 104 -11.96 0.23 7.75
C ILE A 104 -13.22 -0.01 6.93
N GLU A 105 -13.73 1.04 6.30
CA GLU A 105 -14.92 0.98 5.45
C GLU A 105 -14.58 1.40 4.01
N ASN A 106 -15.17 0.71 3.03
CA ASN A 106 -15.12 1.08 1.62
C ASN A 106 -16.53 1.49 1.17
N ARG A 107 -16.91 2.74 1.47
CA ARG A 107 -18.25 3.29 1.27
C ARG A 107 -18.17 4.77 0.84
N PRO A 108 -19.24 5.34 0.27
CA PRO A 108 -19.29 6.77 -0.04
C PRO A 108 -18.98 7.62 1.20
N ALA A 109 -18.08 8.58 1.06
CA ALA A 109 -17.60 9.39 2.19
C ALA A 109 -18.74 10.16 2.88
N LEU A 110 -19.73 10.64 2.13
CA LEU A 110 -20.86 11.40 2.67
C LEU A 110 -21.72 10.55 3.63
N GLU A 111 -21.90 9.25 3.34
CA GLU A 111 -22.63 8.34 4.24
C GLU A 111 -21.88 8.15 5.56
N LEU A 112 -20.55 8.08 5.51
CA LEU A 112 -19.72 7.93 6.72
C LEU A 112 -19.66 9.22 7.52
N ILE A 113 -19.54 10.37 6.86
CA ILE A 113 -19.56 11.68 7.54
C ILE A 113 -20.86 11.82 8.33
N GLU A 114 -22.00 11.54 7.70
CA GLU A 114 -23.31 11.60 8.37
C GLU A 114 -23.40 10.58 9.53
N ALA A 115 -22.92 9.35 9.33
CA ALA A 115 -22.99 8.31 10.36
C ALA A 115 -22.12 8.58 11.60
N TYR A 116 -21.07 9.39 11.47
CA TYR A 116 -20.10 9.68 12.54
C TYR A 116 -20.11 11.17 12.98
N ASP A 117 -21.13 11.94 12.63
CA ASP A 117 -21.28 13.37 13.01
C ASP A 117 -21.67 13.54 14.49
N TYR A 118 -20.70 13.36 15.38
CA TYR A 118 -20.84 13.55 16.82
C TYR A 118 -19.80 14.56 17.34
N GLU A 119 -20.15 15.34 18.37
CA GLU A 119 -19.29 16.41 18.92
C GLU A 119 -17.90 15.93 19.36
N ASN A 120 -17.75 14.66 19.74
CA ASN A 120 -16.50 14.06 20.19
C ASN A 120 -15.71 13.34 19.08
N VAL A 121 -16.12 13.47 17.83
CA VAL A 121 -15.45 12.88 16.66
C VAL A 121 -14.62 13.95 15.94
N LEU A 122 -13.34 13.67 15.72
CA LEU A 122 -12.50 14.48 14.83
C LEU A 122 -12.52 13.84 13.43
N MET A 123 -13.05 14.56 12.44
CA MET A 123 -13.00 14.15 11.04
C MET A 123 -11.82 14.80 10.32
N TYR A 124 -10.87 13.98 9.88
CA TYR A 124 -9.83 14.41 8.94
C TYR A 124 -10.28 14.07 7.51
N LEU A 125 -10.55 15.09 6.70
CA LEU A 125 -11.07 14.94 5.34
C LEU A 125 -10.02 15.39 4.31
N ASP A 126 -9.58 14.46 3.47
CA ASP A 126 -8.65 14.70 2.36
C ASP A 126 -9.33 14.36 1.02
N PRO A 127 -10.27 15.20 0.55
CA PRO A 127 -10.99 14.95 -0.70
C PRO A 127 -10.09 15.19 -1.91
N PRO A 128 -10.43 14.63 -3.09
CA PRO A 128 -9.73 14.94 -4.33
C PRO A 128 -9.71 16.46 -4.59
N TYR A 129 -8.51 17.04 -4.72
CA TYR A 129 -8.36 18.46 -5.03
C TYR A 129 -8.97 18.81 -6.39
N VAL A 130 -9.72 19.91 -6.44
CA VAL A 130 -10.29 20.42 -7.69
C VAL A 130 -9.17 20.87 -8.64
N PHE A 131 -9.33 20.59 -9.93
CA PHE A 131 -8.31 20.91 -10.94
C PHE A 131 -8.00 22.41 -11.05
N SER A 132 -8.94 23.28 -10.63
CA SER A 132 -8.77 24.73 -10.64
C SER A 132 -7.75 25.27 -9.63
N THR A 133 -7.27 24.42 -8.70
CA THR A 133 -6.28 24.81 -7.69
C THR A 133 -4.89 24.20 -7.94
N ARG A 134 -4.60 23.77 -9.17
CA ARG A 134 -3.31 23.21 -9.60
C ARG A 134 -2.66 24.01 -10.72
#